data_AF-A0A1H3GNS8-F1
#
_entry.id   AF-A0A1H3GNS8-F1
#
_cell.length_a   1.000
_cell.length_b   1.000
_cell.length_c   1.000
_cell.angle_alpha   90.00
_cell.angle_beta   90.00
_cell.angle_gamma   90.00
#
_symmetry.space_group_name_H-M   'P 1'
#
loop_
_entity.id
_entity.type
_entity.pdbx_description
1 polymer ?
#
loop_
_entity_poly.entity_id
_entity_poly.type
_entity_poly.pdbx_seq_one_letter_code
_entity_poly.pdbx_strand_id
1 'polypeptide(L)'
;MNELPLLMDFYDKKAVSIGVHDKGMLSRGEGAIYEGVTHWLIALIWCERKQERGWKVSVYPTCPEKPFWYLSPFFETDVLHPFEVAFKISQILVSHSKRDVLTKKLFVQEMSHLSRMQRA
;
A
#
# COMPACT_ATOMS: atom_id res chain seq x y z
N MET A 1 -0.08 -26.15 3.26
CA MET A 1 0.72 -25.36 2.30
C MET A 1 -0.06 -24.08 2.05
N ASN A 2 0.42 -22.92 2.50
CA ASN A 2 -0.25 -21.66 2.20
C ASN A 2 -0.02 -21.36 0.72
N GLU A 3 -1.08 -21.34 -0.07
CA GLU A 3 -0.99 -20.99 -1.49
C GLU A 3 -0.59 -19.53 -1.63
N LEU A 4 0.46 -19.30 -2.41
CA LEU A 4 0.85 -17.94 -2.78
C LEU A 4 -0.16 -17.41 -3.81
N PRO A 5 -0.68 -16.18 -3.63
CA PRO A 5 -1.61 -15.59 -4.59
C PRO A 5 -0.95 -15.46 -5.96
N LEU A 6 -1.69 -15.81 -7.01
CA LEU A 6 -1.28 -15.55 -8.40
C LEU A 6 -1.47 -14.06 -8.69
N LEU A 7 -0.39 -13.36 -9.02
CA LEU A 7 -0.41 -11.95 -9.40
C LEU A 7 -0.51 -11.86 -10.91
N MET A 8 -1.65 -11.37 -11.41
CA MET A 8 -1.94 -11.36 -12.86
C MET A 8 -1.78 -9.96 -13.46
N ASP A 9 -2.30 -8.95 -12.75
CA ASP A 9 -2.31 -7.56 -13.20
C ASP A 9 -1.74 -6.63 -12.15
N PHE A 10 -1.09 -5.57 -12.63
CA PHE A 10 -0.46 -4.55 -11.82
C PHE A 10 -0.82 -3.16 -12.37
N TYR A 11 -1.44 -2.34 -11.52
CA TYR A 11 -1.77 -0.96 -11.85
C TYR A 11 -1.19 -0.04 -10.77
N ASP A 12 -0.18 0.74 -11.13
CA ASP A 12 0.45 1.70 -10.22
C ASP A 12 -0.10 3.11 -10.35
N LYS A 13 -0.03 3.82 -9.23
CA LYS A 13 -0.11 5.28 -9.21
C LYS A 13 1.29 5.86 -9.39
N LYS A 14 1.35 7.04 -9.98
CA LYS A 14 2.59 7.83 -10.04
C LYS A 14 3.21 7.91 -8.64
N ALA A 15 4.48 7.57 -8.53
CA ALA A 15 5.23 7.62 -7.29
C ALA A 15 5.15 9.01 -6.65
N VAL A 16 4.96 9.05 -5.33
CA VAL A 16 4.80 10.28 -4.54
C VAL A 16 5.99 10.42 -3.61
N SER A 17 6.66 11.57 -3.58
CA SER A 17 7.81 11.76 -2.68
C SER A 17 7.41 11.60 -1.22
N ILE A 18 8.24 10.92 -0.43
CA ILE A 18 8.04 10.71 1.00
C ILE A 18 8.42 12.01 1.72
N GLY A 19 7.50 12.56 2.52
CA GLY A 19 7.78 13.74 3.33
C GLY A 19 8.56 13.41 4.61
N VAL A 20 8.87 14.44 5.39
CA VAL A 20 9.75 14.32 6.56
C VAL A 20 9.12 13.49 7.67
N HIS A 21 7.82 13.66 7.89
CA HIS A 21 7.10 12.97 8.95
C HIS A 21 6.95 11.47 8.63
N ASP A 22 6.52 11.12 7.42
CA ASP A 22 6.44 9.75 6.94
C ASP A 22 7.82 9.06 7.00
N LYS A 23 8.87 9.77 6.59
CA LYS A 23 10.25 9.28 6.66
C LYS A 23 10.71 9.04 8.10
N GLY A 24 10.37 9.95 9.02
CA GLY A 24 10.65 9.77 10.44
C GLY A 24 9.96 8.53 11.02
N MET A 25 8.77 8.18 10.53
CA MET A 25 8.05 6.97 10.94
C MET A 25 8.69 5.68 10.37
N LEU A 26 9.21 5.72 9.14
CA LEU A 26 9.98 4.61 8.55
C LEU A 26 11.24 4.29 9.37
N SER A 27 11.98 5.32 9.79
CA SER A 27 13.24 5.16 10.52
C SER A 27 13.08 4.59 11.94
N ARG A 28 11.90 4.74 12.57
CA ARG A 28 11.66 4.32 13.96
C ARG A 28 11.29 2.84 14.13
N GLY A 29 11.05 2.11 13.05
CA GLY A 29 10.68 0.69 13.07
C GLY A 29 11.77 -0.23 12.51
N GLU A 30 11.91 -0.24 11.19
CA GLU A 30 12.85 -1.12 10.46
C GLU A 30 13.87 -0.26 9.70
N GLY A 31 14.31 0.86 10.30
CA GLY A 31 14.89 2.00 9.59
C GLY A 31 16.05 1.72 8.63
N ALA A 32 16.84 0.66 8.86
CA ALA A 32 17.92 0.25 7.97
C ALA A 32 17.42 -0.26 6.60
N ILE A 33 16.30 -0.99 6.55
CA ILE A 33 15.80 -1.55 5.28
C ILE A 33 15.22 -0.45 4.38
N TYR A 34 14.69 0.61 5.00
CA TYR A 34 14.12 1.78 4.34
C TYR A 34 15.14 2.91 4.14
N GLU A 35 16.43 2.69 4.39
CA GLU A 35 17.45 3.69 4.13
C GLU A 35 17.48 4.05 2.62
N GLY A 36 17.56 5.34 2.31
CA GLY A 36 17.63 5.82 0.92
C GLY A 36 16.32 5.79 0.13
N VAL A 37 15.21 5.27 0.69
CA VAL A 37 13.90 5.36 0.01
C VAL A 37 13.43 6.81 -0.05
N THR A 38 12.85 7.20 -1.18
CA THR A 38 12.50 8.60 -1.48
C THR A 38 11.06 8.77 -1.92
N HIS A 39 10.39 7.70 -2.34
CA HIS A 39 9.02 7.76 -2.86
C HIS A 39 8.16 6.63 -2.30
N TRP A 40 6.87 6.92 -2.16
CA TRP A 40 5.80 5.94 -2.05
C TRP A 40 5.33 5.54 -3.44
N LEU A 41 5.33 4.24 -3.72
CA LEU A 41 4.60 3.65 -4.84
C LEU A 41 3.33 3.00 -4.30
N ILE A 42 2.17 3.47 -4.77
CA ILE A 42 0.87 2.89 -4.40
C ILE A 42 0.40 2.07 -5.59
N ALA A 43 0.20 0.78 -5.39
CA ALA A 43 -0.14 -0.17 -6.44
C ALA A 43 -1.43 -0.92 -6.12
N LEU A 44 -2.22 -1.18 -7.16
CA LEU A 44 -3.32 -2.13 -7.16
C LEU A 44 -2.82 -3.39 -7.85
N ILE A 45 -2.96 -4.53 -7.18
CA ILE A 45 -2.43 -5.80 -7.66
C ILE A 45 -3.59 -6.80 -7.70
N TRP A 46 -3.90 -7.34 -8.86
CA TRP A 46 -4.90 -8.42 -8.96
C TRP A 46 -4.31 -9.68 -8.34
N CYS A 47 -5.07 -10.27 -7.43
CA CYS A 47 -4.72 -11.50 -6.73
C CYS A 47 -5.84 -12.52 -6.90
N GLU A 48 -5.45 -13.76 -7.19
CA GLU A 48 -6.37 -14.91 -7.13
C GLU A 48 -5.91 -15.89 -6.05
N ARG A 49 -6.87 -16.30 -5.22
CA ARG A 49 -6.78 -17.38 -4.22
C ARG A 49 -7.96 -18.32 -4.45
N LYS A 50 -7.89 -19.56 -3.95
CA LYS A 50 -8.92 -20.60 -4.17
C LYS A 50 -10.38 -20.18 -3.99
N GLN A 51 -10.67 -19.25 -3.06
CA GLN A 51 -12.04 -18.81 -2.75
C GLN A 51 -12.27 -17.31 -2.96
N GLU A 52 -11.22 -16.56 -3.30
CA GLU A 52 -11.29 -15.10 -3.36
C GLU A 52 -10.47 -14.59 -4.53
N ARG A 53 -11.04 -13.63 -5.26
CA ARG A 53 -10.36 -12.92 -6.33
C ARG A 53 -10.67 -11.44 -6.21
N GLY A 54 -9.68 -10.61 -6.51
CA GLY A 54 -9.86 -9.18 -6.47
C GLY A 54 -8.55 -8.43 -6.40
N TRP A 55 -8.67 -7.13 -6.19
CA TRP A 55 -7.56 -6.21 -6.13
C TRP A 55 -7.10 -6.00 -4.69
N LYS A 56 -5.81 -6.22 -4.47
CA LYS A 56 -5.10 -5.80 -3.26
C LYS A 56 -4.51 -4.42 -3.47
N VAL A 57 -4.58 -3.54 -2.47
CA VAL A 57 -3.87 -2.25 -2.51
C VAL A 57 -2.64 -2.35 -1.63
N SER A 58 -1.47 -2.09 -2.22
CA SER A 58 -0.18 -2.17 -1.56
C SER A 58 0.58 -0.85 -1.69
N VAL A 59 1.33 -0.48 -0.67
CA VAL A 59 2.16 0.73 -0.64
C VAL A 59 3.60 0.31 -0.40
N TYR A 60 4.47 0.64 -1.35
CA TYR A 60 5.88 0.32 -1.31
C TYR A 60 6.72 1.58 -1.10
N PRO A 61 7.66 1.58 -0.16
CA PRO A 61 8.74 2.56 -0.17
C PRO A 61 9.74 2.18 -1.28
N THR A 62 10.12 3.14 -2.11
CA THR A 62 10.95 2.92 -3.29
C THR A 62 11.93 4.08 -3.53
N CYS A 63 12.98 3.81 -4.29
CA CYS A 63 13.85 4.79 -4.92
C CYS A 63 14.39 4.20 -6.24
N PRO A 64 15.05 4.99 -7.11
CA PRO A 64 15.61 4.48 -8.36
C PRO A 64 16.53 3.27 -8.18
N GLU A 65 17.26 3.20 -7.06
CA GLU A 65 18.20 2.14 -6.72
C GLU A 65 17.53 0.94 -6.03
N LYS A 66 16.36 1.14 -5.43
CA LYS A 66 15.57 0.14 -4.70
C LYS A 66 14.15 0.12 -5.27
N PRO A 67 13.92 -0.59 -6.40
CA PRO A 67 12.61 -0.68 -7.00
C PRO A 67 11.63 -1.40 -6.07
N PHE A 68 10.33 -1.30 -6.35
CA PHE A 68 9.29 -1.73 -5.41
C PHE A 68 9.32 -3.21 -5.04
N TRP A 69 9.85 -4.09 -5.92
CA TRP A 69 10.00 -5.52 -5.64
C TRP A 69 11.20 -5.85 -4.74
N TYR A 70 12.05 -4.88 -4.43
CA TYR A 70 13.22 -5.06 -3.57
C TYR A 70 12.84 -5.11 -2.08
N LEU A 71 11.74 -4.46 -1.69
CA LEU A 71 11.26 -4.38 -0.31
C LEU A 71 9.84 -4.91 -0.22
N SER A 72 9.49 -5.48 0.94
CA SER A 72 8.10 -5.77 1.26
C SER A 72 7.26 -4.49 1.26
N PRO A 73 5.95 -4.59 0.93
CA PRO A 73 5.04 -3.46 1.10
C PRO A 73 5.09 -2.95 2.53
N PHE A 74 5.12 -1.63 2.70
CA PHE A 74 4.99 -1.01 4.01
C PHE A 74 3.54 -1.06 4.53
N PHE A 75 2.57 -1.03 3.60
CA PHE A 75 1.16 -1.30 3.86
C PHE A 75 0.60 -2.23 2.79
N GLU A 76 -0.34 -3.08 3.16
CA GLU A 76 -1.21 -3.76 2.21
C GLU A 76 -2.59 -4.04 2.80
N THR A 77 -3.61 -4.11 1.95
CA THR A 77 -4.95 -4.53 2.37
C THR A 77 -4.99 -6.03 2.63
N ASP A 78 -5.55 -6.44 3.77
CA ASP A 78 -5.70 -7.86 4.12
C ASP A 78 -6.76 -8.57 3.26
N VAL A 79 -7.76 -7.81 2.81
CA VAL A 79 -8.90 -8.29 2.03
C VAL A 79 -8.74 -7.87 0.56
N LEU A 80 -9.22 -8.70 -0.35
CA LEU A 80 -9.31 -8.39 -1.77
C LEU A 80 -10.58 -7.61 -2.08
N HIS A 81 -10.47 -6.59 -2.93
CA HIS A 81 -11.56 -5.66 -3.22
C HIS A 81 -11.96 -5.67 -4.70
N PRO A 82 -13.20 -5.31 -5.05
CA PRO A 82 -13.53 -4.86 -6.40
C PRO A 82 -12.64 -3.69 -6.82
N PHE A 83 -12.40 -3.54 -8.12
CA PHE A 83 -11.46 -2.54 -8.65
C PHE A 83 -11.82 -1.12 -8.21
N GLU A 84 -13.10 -0.76 -8.24
CA GLU A 84 -13.57 0.59 -7.90
C GLU A 84 -13.27 0.94 -6.44
N VAL A 85 -13.40 -0.04 -5.54
CA VAL A 85 -13.08 0.11 -4.12
C VAL A 85 -11.57 0.23 -3.94
N ALA A 86 -10.78 -0.67 -4.55
CA ALA A 86 -9.32 -0.61 -4.51
C ALA A 86 -8.79 0.71 -5.07
N PHE A 87 -9.40 1.22 -6.13
CA PHE A 87 -9.06 2.49 -6.75
C PHE A 87 -9.36 3.66 -5.82
N LYS A 88 -10.54 3.70 -5.17
CA LYS A 88 -10.84 4.72 -4.15
C LYS A 88 -9.87 4.68 -2.98
N ILE A 89 -9.54 3.49 -2.46
CA ILE A 89 -8.52 3.31 -1.43
C ILE A 89 -7.20 3.92 -1.88
N SER A 90 -6.73 3.57 -3.08
CA SER A 90 -5.47 4.10 -3.60
C SER A 90 -5.45 5.62 -3.70
N GLN A 91 -6.59 6.26 -4.04
CA GLN A 91 -6.70 7.72 -4.08
C GLN A 91 -6.59 8.34 -2.68
N ILE A 92 -7.22 7.74 -1.68
CA ILE A 92 -7.11 8.17 -0.27
C ILE A 92 -5.65 8.08 0.19
N LEU A 93 -4.98 6.96 -0.09
CA LEU A 93 -3.58 6.78 0.27
C LEU A 93 -2.65 7.76 -0.47
N VAL A 94 -2.91 8.05 -1.75
CA VAL A 94 -2.18 9.12 -2.48
C VAL A 94 -2.39 10.46 -1.81
N SER A 95 -3.63 10.78 -1.39
CA SER A 95 -3.93 12.04 -0.70
C SER A 95 -3.25 12.15 0.66
N HIS A 96 -3.12 11.05 1.40
CA HIS A 96 -2.40 11.01 2.68
C HIS A 96 -0.89 11.14 2.48
N SER A 97 -0.35 10.45 1.48
CA SER A 97 1.05 10.54 1.07
C SER A 97 1.46 11.97 0.73
N LYS A 98 0.65 12.67 -0.09
CA LYS A 98 0.88 14.09 -0.44
C LYS A 98 0.80 15.04 0.75
N ARG A 99 0.16 14.63 1.84
CA ARG A 99 0.02 15.40 3.09
C ARG A 99 1.05 15.01 4.14
N ASP A 100 1.96 14.07 3.83
CA ASP A 100 3.00 13.58 4.75
C ASP A 100 2.42 12.99 6.06
N VAL A 101 1.32 12.26 5.93
CA VAL A 101 0.62 11.61 7.06
C VAL A 101 0.40 10.12 6.84
N LEU A 102 1.00 9.52 5.81
CA LEU A 102 0.80 8.12 5.46
C LEU A 102 1.55 7.17 6.42
N THR A 103 0.92 6.94 7.57
CA THR A 103 1.46 6.13 8.68
C THR A 103 0.70 4.81 8.86
N LYS A 104 1.32 3.80 9.52
CA LYS A 104 0.66 2.52 9.90
C LYS A 104 -0.66 2.76 10.64
N LYS A 105 -0.67 3.71 11.57
CA LYS A 105 -1.87 4.06 12.33
C LYS A 105 -2.99 4.58 11.42
N LEU A 106 -2.68 5.53 10.53
CA LEU A 106 -3.66 6.11 9.62
C LEU A 106 -4.20 5.06 8.64
N PHE A 107 -3.32 4.23 8.08
CA PHE A 107 -3.71 3.13 7.19
C PHE A 107 -4.75 2.21 7.86
N VAL A 108 -4.48 1.74 9.08
CA VAL A 108 -5.41 0.88 9.84
C VAL A 108 -6.74 1.58 10.11
N GLN A 109 -6.73 2.89 10.42
CA GLN A 109 -7.94 3.68 10.63
C GLN A 109 -8.80 3.76 9.38
N GLU A 110 -8.20 4.04 8.22
CA GLU A 110 -8.90 4.10 6.94
C GLU A 110 -9.51 2.73 6.57
N MET A 111 -8.73 1.66 6.72
CA MET A 111 -9.22 0.30 6.42
C MET A 111 -10.39 -0.09 7.33
N SER A 112 -10.32 0.29 8.61
CA SER A 112 -11.41 0.07 9.57
C SER A 112 -12.66 0.87 9.22
N HIS A 113 -12.51 2.12 8.75
CA HIS A 113 -13.63 2.98 8.35
C HIS A 113 -14.34 2.43 7.12
N LEU A 114 -13.58 2.08 6.08
CA LEU A 114 -14.11 1.50 4.84
C LEU A 114 -14.82 0.17 5.06
N SER A 115 -14.27 -0.69 5.92
CA SER A 115 -14.90 -1.97 6.28
C SER A 115 -16.27 -1.79 6.95
N ARG A 116 -16.47 -0.70 7.70
CA ARG A 116 -17.77 -0.38 8.33
C ARG A 116 -18.78 0.14 7.32
N MET A 117 -18.33 0.96 6.37
CA MET A 117 -19.20 1.52 5.32
C MET A 117 -19.75 0.45 4.37
N GLN A 118 -19.04 -0.67 4.17
CA GLN A 118 -19.48 -1.77 3.31
C GLN A 118 -20.51 -2.70 3.97
N ARG A 119 -20.73 -2.58 5.29
CA ARG A 119 -21.67 -3.41 6.06
C ARG A 119 -23.00 -2.71 6.38
N ALA A 120 -23.10 -1.42 6.07
CA ALA A 120 -24.29 -0.60 6.23
C ALA A 120 -25.06 -0.52 4.92
#